data_AF-A0A6L3F840-F1
#
_entry.id   AF-A0A6L3F840-F1
#
_cell.length_a   1.000
_cell.length_b   1.000
_cell.length_c   1.000
_cell.angle_alpha   90.00
_cell.angle_beta   90.00
_cell.angle_gamma   90.00
#
_symmetry.space_group_name_H-M   'P 1'
#
loop_
_entity.id
_entity.type
_entity.pdbx_description
1 polymer ?
#
loop_
_entity_poly.entity_id
_entity_poly.type
_entity_poly.pdbx_seq_one_letter_code
_entity_poly.pdbx_strand_id
1 'polypeptide(L)'
;MTDTKPFTILGDEASRGGSYLLHIEMKTPALSAAEGAVTLQFGRFNQGRPISIPAGMLVYIGSAMGQKGSSSLARRLLRHATRTGKRPYHPIRDHMLTTFPSVGLADTPLKPPTGKKIHWHVDYLLDGETAVLHHITILRSRTRLETPLAHLLMADPATFIIQPGLGASDASGETHLLGVTAVTNWWQTLTESFGQLLG
;
A
#
# COMPACT_ATOMS: atom_id res chain seq x y z
N MET A 1 -23.75 -0.88 -1.92
CA MET A 1 -22.31 -1.10 -1.69
C MET A 1 -21.95 -2.36 -2.44
N THR A 2 -21.30 -2.24 -3.59
CA THR A 2 -20.84 -3.39 -4.37
C THR A 2 -19.76 -4.12 -3.58
N ASP A 3 -19.92 -5.44 -3.47
CA ASP A 3 -19.02 -6.37 -2.79
C ASP A 3 -17.68 -6.47 -3.55
N THR A 4 -16.85 -5.43 -3.45
CA THR A 4 -15.53 -5.42 -4.06
C THR A 4 -14.61 -6.27 -3.21
N LYS A 5 -14.11 -7.37 -3.77
CA LYS A 5 -13.11 -8.24 -3.13
C LYS A 5 -11.94 -7.41 -2.59
N PRO A 6 -11.45 -7.67 -1.36
CA PRO A 6 -10.39 -6.87 -0.73
C PRO A 6 -9.01 -7.05 -1.40
N PHE A 7 -8.85 -8.07 -2.24
CA PHE A 7 -7.58 -8.40 -2.90
C PHE A 7 -7.78 -8.68 -4.38
N THR A 8 -6.84 -8.22 -5.18
CA THR A 8 -6.57 -8.72 -6.53
C THR A 8 -5.21 -9.40 -6.50
N ILE A 9 -5.13 -10.68 -6.87
CA ILE A 9 -3.89 -11.46 -6.80
C ILE A 9 -3.59 -11.99 -8.20
N LEU A 10 -2.42 -11.63 -8.72
CA LEU A 10 -1.96 -11.98 -10.06
C LEU A 10 -0.54 -12.57 -10.00
N GLY A 11 -0.12 -13.23 -11.08
CA GLY A 11 1.25 -13.72 -11.27
C GLY A 11 1.49 -15.15 -10.82
N ASP A 12 2.76 -15.48 -10.51
CA ASP A 12 3.22 -16.85 -10.23
C ASP A 12 2.65 -17.36 -8.89
N GLU A 13 1.73 -18.33 -8.97
CA GLU A 13 1.14 -18.98 -7.79
C GLU A 13 2.15 -19.78 -6.95
N ALA A 14 3.34 -20.08 -7.46
CA ALA A 14 4.42 -20.67 -6.68
C ALA A 14 5.25 -19.61 -5.94
N SER A 15 5.20 -18.32 -6.35
CA SER A 15 6.00 -17.28 -5.71
C SER A 15 5.34 -16.73 -4.46
N ARG A 16 6.07 -16.69 -3.34
CA ARG A 16 5.61 -16.07 -2.08
C ARG A 16 6.11 -14.62 -1.91
N GLY A 17 6.84 -14.12 -2.91
CA GLY A 17 7.35 -12.77 -2.99
C GLY A 17 6.76 -12.01 -4.18
N GLY A 18 7.05 -10.72 -4.24
CA GLY A 18 6.63 -9.87 -5.36
C GLY A 18 6.43 -8.42 -4.95
N SER A 19 5.65 -7.72 -5.77
CA SER A 19 5.27 -6.33 -5.57
C SER A 19 3.78 -6.21 -5.24
N TYR A 20 3.38 -5.07 -4.70
CA TYR A 20 2.00 -4.79 -4.35
C TYR A 20 1.67 -3.31 -4.47
N LEU A 21 0.38 -3.04 -4.64
CA LEU A 21 -0.20 -1.71 -4.53
C LEU A 21 -1.18 -1.69 -3.36
N LEU A 22 -1.09 -0.65 -2.53
CA LEU A 22 -2.08 -0.36 -1.49
C LEU A 22 -3.03 0.72 -1.98
N HIS A 23 -4.33 0.44 -1.94
CA HIS A 23 -5.38 1.38 -2.33
C HIS A 23 -5.91 2.01 -1.05
N ILE A 24 -5.58 3.28 -0.85
CA ILE A 24 -5.77 3.95 0.44
C ILE A 24 -6.72 5.12 0.24
N GLU A 25 -7.76 5.20 1.06
CA GLU A 25 -8.56 6.40 1.18
C GLU A 25 -8.06 7.23 2.37
N MET A 26 -7.78 8.50 2.12
CA MET A 26 -7.59 9.51 3.15
C MET A 26 -8.92 10.21 3.40
N LYS A 27 -9.51 9.96 4.56
CA LYS A 27 -10.74 10.62 4.99
C LYS A 27 -10.46 12.05 5.45
N THR A 28 -11.41 12.93 5.18
CA THR A 28 -11.41 14.28 5.74
C THR A 28 -11.46 14.22 7.27
N PRO A 29 -10.59 14.95 7.99
CA PRO A 29 -10.68 15.05 9.44
C PRO A 29 -12.01 15.65 9.88
N ALA A 30 -12.67 15.03 10.86
CA ALA A 30 -13.97 15.49 11.36
C ALA A 30 -13.99 16.93 11.89
N LEU A 31 -12.82 17.50 12.22
CA LEU A 31 -12.65 18.85 12.77
C LEU A 31 -12.19 19.90 11.74
N SER A 32 -11.98 19.52 10.46
CA SER A 32 -11.52 20.43 9.41
C SER A 32 -12.58 20.57 8.31
N ALA A 33 -13.46 21.55 8.47
CA ALA A 33 -14.39 21.96 7.41
C ALA A 33 -13.74 22.89 6.37
N ALA A 34 -12.51 23.34 6.59
CA ALA A 34 -11.85 24.36 5.76
C ALA A 34 -10.65 23.84 4.95
N GLU A 35 -9.97 22.77 5.39
CA GLU A 35 -8.79 22.25 4.70
C GLU A 35 -8.89 20.72 4.63
N GLY A 36 -9.31 20.20 3.48
CA GLY A 36 -9.49 18.77 3.23
C GLY A 36 -8.18 17.99 3.15
N ALA A 37 -7.24 18.22 4.06
CA ALA A 37 -5.93 17.57 4.09
C ALA A 37 -5.50 17.23 5.53
N VAL A 38 -4.63 16.23 5.65
CA VAL A 38 -4.02 15.78 6.90
C VAL A 38 -2.53 16.08 6.87
N THR A 39 -2.04 16.86 7.83
CA THR A 39 -0.62 17.14 7.95
C THR A 39 0.08 16.00 8.69
N LEU A 40 1.04 15.33 8.04
CA LEU A 40 1.77 14.18 8.58
C LEU A 40 3.29 14.39 8.48
N GLN A 41 4.00 13.98 9.54
CA GLN A 41 5.46 13.91 9.54
C GLN A 41 5.92 12.47 9.25
N PHE A 42 6.73 12.29 8.20
CA PHE A 42 7.22 10.98 7.76
C PHE A 42 8.63 10.69 8.32
N GLY A 43 8.76 10.68 9.64
CA GLY A 43 10.04 10.48 10.31
C GLY A 43 11.05 11.58 9.98
N ARG A 44 12.21 11.21 9.39
CA ARG A 44 13.27 12.15 8.95
C ARG A 44 13.13 12.60 7.50
N PHE A 45 12.18 12.03 6.74
CA PHE A 45 11.93 12.47 5.38
C PHE A 45 11.57 13.95 5.33
N ASN A 46 11.94 14.62 4.24
CA ASN A 46 11.78 16.07 4.10
C ASN A 46 12.39 16.84 5.30
N GLN A 47 13.52 16.35 5.84
CA GLN A 47 14.17 16.88 7.05
C GLN A 47 13.27 16.88 8.29
N GLY A 48 12.29 15.98 8.33
CA GLY A 48 11.27 15.92 9.37
C GLY A 48 10.20 17.00 9.28
N ARG A 49 10.15 17.78 8.20
CA ARG A 49 9.07 18.74 7.99
C ARG A 49 7.77 18.01 7.64
N PRO A 50 6.64 18.38 8.27
CA PRO A 50 5.35 17.82 7.93
C PRO A 50 4.95 18.08 6.47
N ILE A 51 4.17 17.16 5.91
CA ILE A 51 3.66 17.20 4.54
C ILE A 51 2.14 17.18 4.62
N SER A 52 1.48 18.03 3.83
CA SER A 52 0.03 18.02 3.70
C SER A 52 -0.41 16.90 2.76
N ILE A 53 -1.22 15.97 3.26
CA ILE A 53 -1.77 14.85 2.50
C ILE A 53 -3.24 15.16 2.20
N PRO A 54 -3.65 15.34 0.94
CA PRO A 54 -5.04 15.63 0.62
C PRO A 54 -5.94 14.43 0.97
N ALA A 55 -7.18 14.73 1.35
CA ALA A 55 -8.25 13.75 1.40
C ALA A 55 -8.54 13.22 -0.01
N GLY A 56 -9.02 11.99 -0.10
CA GLY A 56 -9.26 11.29 -1.37
C GLY A 56 -8.45 10.01 -1.49
N MET A 57 -8.27 9.55 -2.73
CA MET A 57 -7.62 8.26 -3.01
C MET A 57 -6.12 8.43 -3.20
N LEU A 58 -5.37 7.52 -2.59
CA LEU A 58 -3.92 7.40 -2.73
C LEU A 58 -3.57 5.97 -3.18
N VAL A 59 -2.45 5.85 -3.88
CA VAL A 59 -1.82 4.57 -4.20
C VAL A 59 -0.41 4.54 -3.59
N TYR A 60 -0.08 3.43 -2.93
CA TYR A 60 1.30 3.17 -2.49
C TYR A 60 1.86 1.95 -3.19
N ILE A 61 3.08 2.06 -3.73
CA ILE A 61 3.84 0.96 -4.33
C ILE A 61 4.83 0.41 -3.30
N GLY A 62 4.92 -0.92 -3.21
CA GLY A 62 6.02 -1.53 -2.48
C GLY A 62 6.28 -2.97 -2.93
N SER A 63 7.32 -3.57 -2.35
CA SER A 63 7.68 -4.95 -2.63
C SER A 63 8.21 -5.69 -1.40
N ALA A 64 8.18 -7.02 -1.50
CA ALA A 64 8.67 -7.93 -0.49
C ALA A 64 9.04 -9.27 -1.14
N MET A 65 10.34 -9.55 -1.23
CA MET A 65 10.88 -10.71 -1.96
C MET A 65 11.27 -11.89 -1.04
N GLY A 66 11.15 -11.72 0.27
CA GLY A 66 11.53 -12.75 1.23
C GLY A 66 10.60 -13.96 1.17
N GLN A 67 11.14 -15.16 1.36
CA GLN A 67 10.34 -16.39 1.38
C GLN A 67 9.71 -16.65 2.76
N LYS A 68 10.31 -16.10 3.83
CA LYS A 68 9.88 -16.27 5.23
C LYS A 68 10.14 -15.00 6.03
N GLY A 69 9.56 -14.92 7.23
CA GLY A 69 9.80 -13.81 8.16
C GLY A 69 9.21 -12.47 7.70
N SER A 70 9.65 -11.38 8.33
CA SER A 70 9.12 -10.02 8.11
C SER A 70 9.39 -9.44 6.71
N SER A 71 10.29 -10.06 5.93
CA SER A 71 10.57 -9.72 4.54
C SER A 71 9.67 -10.46 3.54
N SER A 72 8.82 -11.39 4.01
CA SER A 72 7.83 -12.05 3.15
C SER A 72 6.64 -11.15 2.84
N LEU A 73 6.07 -11.32 1.64
CA LEU A 73 5.00 -10.49 1.10
C LEU A 73 3.76 -10.51 2.01
N ALA A 74 3.28 -11.69 2.39
CA ALA A 74 2.14 -11.81 3.29
C ALA A 74 2.37 -11.07 4.63
N ARG A 75 3.54 -11.21 5.25
CA ARG A 75 3.84 -10.54 6.53
C ARG A 75 4.06 -9.04 6.38
N ARG A 76 4.59 -8.59 5.24
CA ARG A 76 4.72 -7.16 4.91
C ARG A 76 3.36 -6.50 4.80
N LEU A 77 2.46 -7.09 4.02
CA LEU A 77 1.09 -6.60 3.85
C LEU A 77 0.31 -6.62 5.16
N LEU A 78 0.41 -7.70 5.94
CA LEU A 78 -0.24 -7.82 7.25
C LEU A 78 0.22 -6.74 8.23
N ARG A 79 1.51 -6.36 8.14
CA ARG A 79 2.06 -5.26 8.91
C ARG A 79 1.50 -3.91 8.47
N HIS A 80 1.29 -3.65 7.18
CA HIS A 80 0.65 -2.43 6.71
C HIS A 80 -0.80 -2.30 7.21
N ALA A 81 -1.54 -3.40 7.25
CA ALA A 81 -2.90 -3.43 7.81
C ALA A 81 -2.95 -3.38 9.35
N THR A 82 -1.81 -3.47 10.03
CA THR A 82 -1.70 -3.38 11.50
C THR A 82 -1.31 -1.97 11.92
N ARG A 83 -1.95 -1.43 12.95
CA ARG A 83 -1.57 -0.15 13.59
C ARG A 83 -0.74 -0.40 14.86
N THR A 84 -0.02 0.61 15.30
CA THR A 84 0.76 0.64 16.54
C THR A 84 -0.13 0.86 17.75
N GLY A 85 0.36 0.46 18.93
CA GLY A 85 -0.36 0.62 20.19
C GLY A 85 -1.64 -0.20 20.24
N LYS A 86 -2.69 0.38 20.83
CA LYS A 86 -4.03 -0.23 20.98
C LYS A 86 -5.04 0.24 19.93
N ARG A 87 -4.58 0.90 18.86
CA ARG A 87 -5.48 1.42 17.81
C ARG A 87 -6.16 0.27 17.07
N PRO A 88 -7.43 0.43 16.66
CA PRO A 88 -8.06 -0.51 15.76
C PRO A 88 -7.24 -0.69 14.48
N TYR A 89 -7.06 -1.93 14.04
CA TYR A 89 -6.36 -2.24 12.80
C TYR A 89 -7.27 -2.00 11.58
N HIS A 90 -6.70 -2.05 10.38
CA HIS A 90 -7.49 -1.91 9.15
C HIS A 90 -8.37 -3.15 8.94
N PRO A 91 -9.69 -3.01 8.65
CA PRO A 91 -10.61 -4.15 8.52
C PRO A 91 -10.17 -5.24 7.52
N ILE A 92 -9.43 -4.85 6.47
CA ILE A 92 -8.83 -5.78 5.50
C ILE A 92 -7.92 -6.84 6.15
N ARG A 93 -7.35 -6.56 7.34
CA ARG A 93 -6.46 -7.47 8.07
C ARG A 93 -7.11 -8.82 8.35
N ASP A 94 -8.39 -8.84 8.69
CA ASP A 94 -9.07 -10.09 9.05
C ASP A 94 -9.21 -11.00 7.82
N HIS A 95 -9.47 -10.41 6.65
CA HIS A 95 -9.45 -11.12 5.37
C HIS A 95 -8.05 -11.63 5.02
N MET A 96 -6.97 -10.92 5.37
CA MET A 96 -5.60 -11.38 5.12
C MET A 96 -5.29 -12.68 5.88
N LEU A 97 -5.75 -12.79 7.12
CA LEU A 97 -5.45 -13.93 7.99
C LEU A 97 -6.03 -15.24 7.46
N THR A 98 -7.15 -15.18 6.73
CA THR A 98 -7.79 -16.33 6.11
C THR A 98 -7.35 -16.51 4.66
N THR A 99 -7.34 -15.44 3.86
CA THR A 99 -7.10 -15.54 2.42
C THR A 99 -5.65 -15.87 2.11
N PHE A 100 -4.67 -15.21 2.75
CA PHE A 100 -3.27 -15.39 2.39
C PHE A 100 -2.77 -16.83 2.55
N PRO A 101 -3.10 -17.56 3.62
CA PRO A 101 -2.78 -18.99 3.68
C PRO A 101 -3.53 -19.82 2.64
N SER A 102 -4.82 -19.53 2.40
CA SER A 102 -5.64 -20.31 1.45
C SER A 102 -5.14 -20.25 0.00
N VAL A 103 -4.46 -19.16 -0.39
CA VAL A 103 -3.88 -18.98 -1.73
C VAL A 103 -2.36 -19.26 -1.78
N GLY A 104 -1.80 -19.84 -0.71
CA GLY A 104 -0.38 -20.22 -0.64
C GLY A 104 0.61 -19.06 -0.45
N LEU A 105 0.15 -17.85 -0.13
CA LEU A 105 1.01 -16.69 0.11
C LEU A 105 1.70 -16.76 1.49
N ALA A 106 1.07 -17.44 2.45
CA ALA A 106 1.55 -17.63 3.82
C ALA A 106 1.37 -19.08 4.30
N ASP A 107 2.14 -19.48 5.30
CA ASP A 107 1.86 -20.74 6.02
C ASP A 107 0.81 -20.47 7.10
N THR A 108 0.05 -21.52 7.45
CA THR A 108 -0.89 -21.49 8.58
C THR A 108 -0.19 -21.95 9.86
N PRO A 109 -0.38 -21.27 11.02
CA PRO A 109 -1.15 -20.04 11.20
C PRO A 109 -0.36 -18.77 10.81
N LEU A 110 -0.98 -17.90 10.01
CA LEU A 110 -0.51 -16.54 9.84
C LEU A 110 -0.94 -15.71 11.06
N LYS A 111 0.00 -14.96 11.65
CA LYS A 111 -0.26 -14.14 12.83
C LYS A 111 0.14 -12.68 12.58
N PRO A 112 -0.63 -11.69 13.07
CA PRO A 112 -0.22 -10.29 13.04
C PRO A 112 1.09 -10.06 13.78
N PRO A 113 1.86 -9.00 13.42
CA PRO A 113 3.06 -8.65 14.16
C PRO A 113 2.71 -8.20 15.59
N THR A 114 3.46 -8.69 16.58
CA THR A 114 3.37 -8.22 17.97
C THR A 114 4.19 -6.94 18.13
N GLY A 115 3.54 -5.85 18.55
CA GLY A 115 4.24 -4.59 18.82
C GLY A 115 4.82 -3.93 17.57
N LYS A 116 3.96 -3.59 16.59
CA LYS A 116 4.38 -2.85 15.39
C LYS A 116 5.10 -1.55 15.82
N LYS A 117 6.26 -1.30 15.21
CA LYS A 117 7.00 -0.03 15.28
C LYS A 117 6.86 0.77 13.99
N ILE A 118 7.07 2.07 14.05
CA ILE A 118 7.51 2.96 12.97
C ILE A 118 8.55 2.34 11.99
N HIS A 119 8.33 2.09 10.69
CA HIS A 119 9.47 1.75 9.81
C HIS A 119 9.45 2.40 8.42
N TRP A 120 8.42 2.15 7.59
CA TRP A 120 8.33 2.76 6.25
C TRP A 120 7.56 4.07 6.27
N HIS A 121 7.73 4.93 5.26
CA HIS A 121 6.94 6.16 5.15
C HIS A 121 5.44 5.88 5.15
N VAL A 122 4.98 4.89 4.39
CA VAL A 122 3.55 4.51 4.37
C VAL A 122 3.04 4.04 5.74
N ASP A 123 3.91 3.54 6.63
CA ASP A 123 3.48 3.16 7.98
C ASP A 123 2.99 4.38 8.78
N TYR A 124 3.60 5.57 8.62
CA TYR A 124 3.14 6.79 9.29
C TYR A 124 1.71 7.16 8.86
N LEU A 125 1.41 6.99 7.57
CA LEU A 125 0.09 7.26 7.02
C LEU A 125 -0.93 6.22 7.50
N LEU A 126 -0.62 4.93 7.37
CA LEU A 126 -1.52 3.84 7.73
C LEU A 126 -1.74 3.67 9.24
N ASP A 127 -0.86 4.23 10.07
CA ASP A 127 -1.05 4.26 11.52
C ASP A 127 -2.13 5.25 11.98
N GLY A 128 -2.49 6.20 11.11
CA GLY A 128 -3.58 7.16 11.34
C GLY A 128 -4.96 6.53 11.11
N GLU A 129 -5.97 7.02 11.84
CA GLU A 129 -7.36 6.58 11.70
C GLU A 129 -8.07 7.18 10.48
N THR A 130 -7.55 8.29 9.94
CA THR A 130 -8.04 8.92 8.71
C THR A 130 -7.66 8.13 7.45
N ALA A 131 -6.58 7.34 7.51
CA ALA A 131 -6.21 6.44 6.43
C ALA A 131 -6.99 5.12 6.53
N VAL A 132 -7.61 4.70 5.44
CA VAL A 132 -8.31 3.42 5.31
C VAL A 132 -7.74 2.63 4.15
N LEU A 133 -7.24 1.42 4.43
CA LEU A 133 -6.77 0.49 3.42
C LEU A 133 -7.94 -0.37 2.91
N HIS A 134 -8.43 -0.05 1.71
CA HIS A 134 -9.62 -0.69 1.12
C HIS A 134 -9.30 -1.94 0.30
N HIS A 135 -8.24 -1.88 -0.48
CA HIS A 135 -7.90 -2.92 -1.43
C HIS A 135 -6.38 -3.06 -1.56
N ILE A 136 -5.93 -4.26 -1.91
CA ILE A 136 -4.53 -4.53 -2.22
C ILE A 136 -4.44 -5.32 -3.51
N THR A 137 -3.69 -4.78 -4.46
CA THR A 137 -3.27 -5.53 -5.64
C THR A 137 -1.93 -6.19 -5.36
N ILE A 138 -1.86 -7.50 -5.52
CA ILE A 138 -0.69 -8.33 -5.22
C ILE A 138 -0.19 -8.94 -6.53
N LEU A 139 1.06 -8.63 -6.88
CA LEU A 139 1.73 -9.13 -8.08
C LEU A 139 2.82 -10.11 -7.66
N ARG A 140 2.46 -11.40 -7.64
CA ARG A 140 3.37 -12.49 -7.26
C ARG A 140 4.39 -12.69 -8.38
N SER A 141 5.66 -12.49 -8.04
CA SER A 141 6.76 -12.63 -9.00
C SER A 141 8.05 -13.02 -8.29
N ARG A 142 8.99 -13.60 -9.03
CA ARG A 142 10.37 -13.85 -8.58
C ARG A 142 11.26 -12.63 -8.79
N THR A 143 10.84 -11.72 -9.67
CA THR A 143 11.49 -10.44 -9.91
C THR A 143 10.79 -9.34 -9.12
N ARG A 144 11.54 -8.31 -8.75
CA ARG A 144 10.99 -7.11 -8.12
C ARG A 144 10.41 -6.20 -9.21
N LEU A 145 9.13 -5.87 -9.11
CA LEU A 145 8.42 -5.00 -10.06
C LEU A 145 8.18 -3.58 -9.51
N GLU A 146 8.82 -3.21 -8.40
CA GLU A 146 8.61 -1.91 -7.73
C GLU A 146 8.92 -0.71 -8.63
N THR A 147 10.11 -0.63 -9.22
CA THR A 147 10.50 0.42 -10.17
C THR A 147 9.59 0.51 -11.40
N PRO A 148 9.32 -0.56 -12.18
CA PRO A 148 8.45 -0.44 -13.34
C PRO A 148 7.02 -0.02 -12.96
N LEU A 149 6.51 -0.44 -11.80
CA LEU A 149 5.21 0.03 -11.29
C LEU A 149 5.26 1.52 -10.91
N ALA A 150 6.33 1.97 -10.26
CA ALA A 150 6.50 3.37 -9.90
C ALA A 150 6.53 4.26 -11.14
N HIS A 151 7.29 3.88 -12.17
CA HIS A 151 7.33 4.61 -13.44
C HIS A 151 5.98 4.61 -14.17
N LEU A 152 5.31 3.46 -14.24
CA LEU A 152 3.99 3.36 -14.87
C LEU A 152 3.00 4.30 -14.19
N LEU A 153 2.94 4.28 -12.86
CA LEU A 153 2.01 5.12 -12.11
C LEU A 153 2.39 6.59 -12.19
N MET A 154 3.67 6.96 -12.04
CA MET A 154 4.12 8.35 -12.15
C MET A 154 3.87 8.96 -13.54
N ALA A 155 3.76 8.14 -14.59
CA ALA A 155 3.42 8.58 -15.94
C ALA A 155 1.90 8.58 -16.21
N ASP A 156 1.09 8.00 -15.32
CA ASP A 156 -0.36 7.91 -15.49
C ASP A 156 -1.03 9.26 -15.17
N PRO A 157 -1.83 9.84 -16.09
CA PRO A 157 -2.50 11.12 -15.89
C PRO A 157 -3.54 11.13 -14.76
N ALA A 158 -3.98 9.96 -14.28
CA ALA A 158 -4.87 9.82 -13.14
C ALA A 158 -4.13 9.84 -11.79
N THR A 159 -2.79 9.95 -11.79
CA THR A 159 -2.02 10.09 -10.55
C THR A 159 -1.28 11.42 -10.50
N PHE A 160 -0.88 11.81 -9.29
CA PHE A 160 -0.01 12.96 -9.07
C PHE A 160 0.93 12.75 -7.89
N ILE A 161 2.10 13.39 -7.96
CA ILE A 161 3.11 13.35 -6.91
C ILE A 161 2.68 14.28 -5.76
N ILE A 162 2.52 13.71 -4.56
CA ILE A 162 2.24 14.49 -3.34
C ILE A 162 3.50 15.21 -2.87
N GLN A 163 4.62 14.48 -2.81
CA GLN A 163 5.94 14.99 -2.47
C GLN A 163 7.00 14.10 -3.15
N PRO A 164 7.91 14.67 -3.96
CA PRO A 164 8.96 13.89 -4.62
C PRO A 164 9.79 13.06 -3.64
N GLY A 165 10.05 11.79 -3.98
CA GLY A 165 10.82 10.85 -3.16
C GLY A 165 10.03 10.18 -2.03
N LEU A 166 8.76 10.54 -1.82
CA LEU A 166 7.97 9.99 -0.72
C LEU A 166 7.70 8.50 -0.96
N GLY A 167 8.02 7.69 0.05
CA GLY A 167 7.93 6.23 -0.02
C GLY A 167 9.09 5.51 -0.71
N ALA A 168 9.97 6.23 -1.44
CA ALA A 168 11.02 5.65 -2.30
C ALA A 168 12.44 5.95 -1.78
N SER A 169 12.69 5.79 -0.47
CA SER A 169 13.98 6.17 0.14
C SER A 169 15.19 5.44 -0.42
N ASP A 170 14.99 4.26 -0.98
CA ASP A 170 15.99 3.39 -1.61
C ASP A 170 16.03 3.49 -3.14
N ALA A 171 15.18 4.32 -3.76
CA ALA A 171 15.09 4.48 -5.21
C ALA A 171 15.13 5.95 -5.62
N SER A 172 16.30 6.41 -6.06
CA SER A 172 16.52 7.79 -6.48
C SER A 172 15.65 8.16 -7.69
N GLY A 173 14.98 9.30 -7.62
CA GLY A 173 14.12 9.81 -8.70
C GLY A 173 12.69 9.22 -8.71
N GLU A 174 12.40 8.22 -7.90
CA GLU A 174 11.08 7.60 -7.81
C GLU A 174 10.21 8.24 -6.71
N THR A 175 8.90 8.05 -6.80
CA THR A 175 7.95 8.33 -5.72
C THR A 175 6.98 7.17 -5.62
N HIS A 176 6.87 6.58 -4.43
CA HIS A 176 6.04 5.39 -4.23
C HIS A 176 4.70 5.69 -3.55
N LEU A 177 4.49 6.90 -3.02
CA LEU A 177 3.17 7.34 -2.54
C LEU A 177 2.64 8.46 -3.43
N LEU A 178 1.57 8.17 -4.16
CA LEU A 178 0.96 9.07 -5.13
C LEU A 178 -0.50 9.35 -4.75
N GLY A 179 -0.98 10.54 -5.06
CA GLY A 179 -2.41 10.83 -5.05
C GLY A 179 -3.05 10.35 -6.34
N VAL A 180 -4.34 10.04 -6.28
CA VAL A 180 -5.13 9.54 -7.42
C VAL A 180 -6.33 10.46 -7.64
N THR A 181 -6.39 11.08 -8.81
CA THR A 181 -7.56 11.80 -9.32
C THR A 181 -8.49 10.78 -9.98
N ALA A 182 -9.23 10.05 -9.14
CA ALA A 182 -9.97 8.88 -9.59
C ALA A 182 -10.99 9.21 -10.70
N VAL A 183 -10.78 8.66 -11.90
CA VAL A 183 -11.81 8.46 -12.91
C VAL A 183 -12.49 7.11 -12.69
N THR A 184 -13.79 7.04 -12.97
CA THR A 184 -14.58 5.80 -12.87
C THR A 184 -13.85 4.66 -13.59
N ASN A 185 -13.56 3.56 -12.87
CA ASN A 185 -12.88 2.33 -13.35
C ASN A 185 -11.35 2.34 -13.46
N TRP A 186 -10.63 3.40 -13.06
CA TRP A 186 -9.15 3.45 -13.18
C TRP A 186 -8.44 2.21 -12.62
N TRP A 187 -8.85 1.73 -11.43
CA TRP A 187 -8.26 0.55 -10.79
C TRP A 187 -8.43 -0.74 -11.60
N GLN A 188 -9.54 -0.87 -12.33
CA GLN A 188 -9.79 -2.04 -13.18
C GLN A 188 -8.86 -2.02 -14.40
N THR A 189 -8.79 -0.87 -15.09
CA THR A 189 -7.90 -0.69 -16.25
C THR A 189 -6.42 -0.84 -15.86
N LEU A 190 -6.03 -0.33 -14.70
CA LEU A 190 -4.67 -0.49 -14.19
C LEU A 190 -4.29 -1.97 -14.00
N THR A 191 -5.25 -2.80 -13.56
CA THR A 191 -5.03 -4.24 -13.37
C THR A 191 -4.75 -4.97 -14.69
N GLU A 192 -5.40 -4.55 -15.78
CA GLU A 192 -5.16 -5.10 -17.13
C GLU A 192 -3.73 -4.83 -17.61
N SER A 193 -3.19 -3.64 -17.31
CA SER A 193 -1.81 -3.26 -17.65
C SER A 193 -0.75 -4.11 -16.94
N PHE A 194 -1.05 -4.72 -15.79
CA PHE A 194 -0.09 -5.57 -15.06
C PHE A 194 0.21 -6.89 -15.76
N GLY A 195 -0.66 -7.37 -16.65
CA GLY A 195 -0.39 -8.57 -17.43
C GLY A 195 0.91 -8.47 -18.23
N GLN A 196 1.25 -7.27 -18.72
CA GLN A 196 2.48 -7.01 -19.46
C GLN A 196 3.74 -7.04 -18.58
N LEU A 197 3.61 -6.71 -17.29
CA LEU A 197 4.74 -6.70 -16.34
C LEU A 197 5.04 -8.07 -15.74
N LEU A 198 4.07 -8.99 -15.82
CA LEU A 198 4.17 -10.36 -15.30
C LEU A 198 4.59 -11.39 -16.36
N GLY A 199 4.66 -10.96 -17.63
CA GLY A 199 5.09 -11.77 -18.78
C GLY A 199 6.59 -11.88 -18.96
#